data_AF-A0A4Y7TU64-F1
#
_entry.id   AF-A0A4Y7TU64-F1
#
_cell.length_a   1.000
_cell.length_b   1.000
_cell.length_c   1.000
_cell.angle_alpha   90.00
_cell.angle_beta   90.00
_cell.angle_gamma   90.00
#
_symmetry.space_group_name_H-M   'P 1'
#
loop_
_entity.id
_entity.type
_entity.pdbx_description
1 polymer ?
#
loop_
_entity_poly.entity_id
_entity_poly.type
_entity_poly.pdbx_seq_one_letter_code
_entity_poly.pdbx_strand_id
1 'polypeptide(L)'
;MRVWRPMSLRSREGPCYHRLSYPKLLEGNPSPHTENNSPQLDFTNQDFFRPLPKLPQRSLSVTELQDVLSSYIHDNYEFAMTADVYKFWVPFQSAHRSNRRWSGEDGQILLDTIATGNGIRLWGDILAWTHVAHIPGTALFGYPSNEGTTPFLHYRVDALYTIVLENIDQFASHLENFVDESLNVGSFSPPIAKHDPQRLSGYELFFALATILFECLSRFNSAAITFPRLGSLVRSLSRWFEIWANRTTIVEPTFDDIKIAICSPQTRDAIVAHLRATVTVLNSLTAGGGPP
;
A
#
# COMPACT_ATOMS: atom_id res chain seq x y z
N MET A 1 24.73 -23.88 -5.16
CA MET A 1 24.24 -23.38 -6.45
C MET A 1 22.97 -24.13 -6.83
N ARG A 2 21.79 -23.58 -6.54
CA ARG A 2 20.53 -24.09 -7.07
C ARG A 2 20.27 -23.35 -8.38
N VAL A 3 20.30 -24.10 -9.48
CA VAL A 3 20.00 -23.60 -10.82
C VAL A 3 18.50 -23.25 -10.85
N TRP A 4 18.21 -21.95 -10.98
CA TRP A 4 16.87 -21.41 -11.16
C TRP A 4 16.33 -21.86 -12.52
N ARG A 5 15.15 -22.50 -12.56
CA ARG A 5 14.37 -22.65 -13.79
C ARG A 5 13.21 -21.65 -13.71
N PRO A 6 13.08 -20.72 -14.67
CA PRO A 6 11.92 -19.83 -14.71
C PRO A 6 10.66 -20.67 -14.87
N MET A 7 9.63 -20.31 -14.11
CA MET A 7 8.30 -20.89 -14.21
C MET A 7 7.79 -20.64 -15.62
N SER A 8 7.71 -21.70 -16.43
CA SER A 8 7.20 -21.64 -17.79
C SER A 8 5.73 -21.21 -17.75
N LEU A 9 5.48 -19.95 -18.11
CA LEU A 9 4.16 -19.45 -18.49
C LEU A 9 3.75 -20.17 -19.77
N ARG A 10 3.22 -21.38 -19.65
CA ARG A 10 2.46 -22.01 -20.73
C ARG A 10 1.22 -21.16 -20.95
N SER A 11 1.11 -20.61 -22.16
CA SER A 11 -0.11 -20.05 -22.72
C SER A 11 -1.23 -21.09 -22.65
N ARG A 12 -1.99 -21.07 -21.55
CA ARG A 12 -3.31 -21.69 -21.47
C ARG A 12 -4.30 -20.58 -21.73
N GLU A 13 -5.19 -20.83 -22.69
CA GLU A 13 -6.38 -20.02 -22.96
C GLU A 13 -7.04 -19.67 -21.62
N GLY A 14 -7.05 -18.37 -21.31
CA GLY A 14 -7.54 -17.88 -20.03
C GLY A 14 -9.06 -18.03 -19.92
N PRO A 15 -9.60 -18.33 -18.73
CA PRO A 15 -11.03 -18.24 -18.51
C PRO A 15 -11.48 -16.78 -18.70
N CYS A 16 -12.64 -16.59 -19.33
CA CYS A 16 -13.32 -15.31 -19.39
C CYS A 16 -13.46 -14.74 -17.97
N TYR A 17 -12.71 -13.67 -17.66
CA TYR A 17 -12.81 -12.98 -16.39
C TYR A 17 -14.20 -12.36 -16.26
N HIS A 18 -15.06 -12.96 -15.44
CA HIS A 18 -16.18 -12.23 -14.87
C HIS A 18 -15.62 -11.23 -13.86
N ARG A 19 -15.57 -9.98 -14.34
CA ARG A 19 -15.34 -8.72 -13.66
C ARG A 19 -15.97 -8.70 -12.26
N LEU A 20 -15.15 -8.83 -11.21
CA LEU A 20 -15.49 -8.28 -9.90
C LEU A 20 -15.22 -6.78 -10.00
N SER A 21 -16.26 -6.00 -10.24
CA SER A 21 -16.25 -4.58 -9.86
C SER A 21 -15.77 -4.52 -8.42
N TYR A 22 -14.93 -3.53 -8.06
CA TYR A 22 -14.76 -3.14 -6.66
C TYR A 22 -16.13 -3.22 -6.00
N PRO A 23 -16.32 -3.92 -4.87
CA PRO A 23 -17.58 -3.82 -4.19
C PRO A 23 -17.82 -2.32 -3.99
N LYS A 24 -18.91 -1.81 -4.58
CA LYS A 24 -19.53 -0.57 -4.14
C LYS A 24 -19.87 -0.81 -2.68
N LEU A 25 -18.89 -0.66 -1.80
CA LEU A 25 -19.05 -0.90 -0.38
C LEU A 25 -19.91 0.25 0.12
N LEU A 26 -21.21 -0.05 0.22
CA LEU A 26 -22.25 0.76 0.83
C LEU A 26 -22.59 2.07 0.10
N GLU A 27 -22.96 1.97 -1.18
CA GLU A 27 -24.01 2.88 -1.68
C GLU A 27 -25.36 2.29 -1.26
N GLY A 28 -25.89 2.74 -0.12
CA GLY A 28 -27.28 2.47 0.23
C GLY A 28 -28.20 3.07 -0.81
N ASN A 29 -29.16 2.31 -1.33
CA ASN A 29 -30.22 2.82 -2.19
C ASN A 29 -30.89 4.03 -1.51
N PRO A 30 -30.96 5.21 -2.16
CA PRO A 30 -31.64 6.35 -1.57
C PRO A 30 -33.14 6.08 -1.55
N SER A 31 -33.68 5.91 -0.34
CA SER A 31 -35.12 6.13 -0.10
C SER A 31 -35.42 7.61 -0.37
N PRO A 32 -36.52 7.94 -1.05
CA PRO A 32 -36.87 9.33 -1.30
C PRO A 32 -37.31 9.98 0.01
N HIS A 33 -36.80 11.20 0.25
CA HIS A 33 -37.19 12.14 1.32
C HIS A 33 -36.54 11.96 2.70
N THR A 34 -35.25 12.33 2.82
CA THR A 34 -34.79 13.27 3.86
C THR A 34 -33.41 13.82 3.46
N GLU A 35 -33.31 15.12 3.15
CA GLU A 35 -32.03 15.82 2.96
C GLU A 35 -31.28 15.87 4.30
N ASN A 36 -30.50 14.83 4.60
CA ASN A 36 -29.46 14.89 5.61
C ASN A 36 -28.17 15.32 4.91
N ASN A 37 -27.78 16.58 5.12
CA ASN A 37 -26.50 17.16 4.69
C ASN A 37 -25.31 16.56 5.50
N SER A 38 -25.17 15.24 5.49
CA SER A 38 -23.95 14.59 5.96
C SER A 38 -22.94 14.64 4.82
N PRO A 39 -21.74 15.21 5.02
CA PRO A 39 -20.70 15.21 3.99
C PRO A 39 -20.36 13.76 3.65
N GLN A 40 -20.64 13.36 2.40
CA GLN A 40 -20.23 12.07 1.86
C GLN A 40 -18.70 12.07 1.81
N LEU A 41 -18.06 11.47 2.81
CA LEU A 41 -16.61 11.31 2.88
C LEU A 41 -16.18 10.38 1.74
N ASP A 42 -15.55 10.95 0.73
CA ASP A 42 -14.93 10.18 -0.34
C ASP A 42 -13.58 9.62 0.16
N PHE A 43 -13.59 8.37 0.58
CA PHE A 43 -12.41 7.62 1.02
C PHE A 43 -11.58 7.09 -0.16
N THR A 44 -12.07 7.21 -1.40
CA THR A 44 -11.41 6.71 -2.61
C THR A 44 -10.59 7.79 -3.33
N ASN A 45 -10.77 9.08 -2.97
CA ASN A 45 -10.15 10.23 -3.63
C ASN A 45 -9.08 10.98 -2.84
N GLN A 46 -8.69 10.50 -1.66
CA GLN A 46 -7.79 11.28 -0.82
C GLN A 46 -6.32 10.92 -1.06
N ASP A 47 -5.55 11.93 -1.49
CA ASP A 47 -4.09 11.95 -1.57
C ASP A 47 -3.46 11.90 -0.17
N PHE A 48 -3.52 10.74 0.48
CA PHE A 48 -2.95 10.52 1.81
C PHE A 48 -1.42 10.36 1.80
N PHE A 49 -0.84 10.13 0.62
CA PHE A 49 0.60 9.92 0.47
C PHE A 49 1.28 11.26 0.19
N ARG A 50 1.73 11.94 1.26
CA ARG A 50 2.52 13.17 1.14
C ARG A 50 4.03 12.88 1.22
N PRO A 51 4.86 13.60 0.43
CA PRO A 51 6.31 13.40 0.41
C PRO A 51 7.00 13.93 1.68
N LEU A 52 8.08 13.28 2.12
CA LEU A 52 8.84 13.57 3.35
C LEU A 52 9.36 15.02 3.43
N PRO A 53 9.55 15.61 4.63
CA PRO A 53 9.72 17.06 4.80
C PRO A 53 11.12 17.59 4.48
N LYS A 54 12.14 16.72 4.40
CA LYS A 54 13.56 17.13 4.35
C LYS A 54 14.18 17.15 2.95
N LEU A 55 13.44 16.74 1.92
CA LEU A 55 13.88 16.84 0.53
C LEU A 55 13.12 17.99 -0.14
N PRO A 56 13.75 18.76 -1.04
CA PRO A 56 13.10 19.90 -1.68
C PRO A 56 11.75 19.45 -2.25
N GLN A 57 10.66 19.97 -1.65
CA GLN A 57 9.28 19.54 -1.87
C GLN A 57 8.73 20.04 -3.21
N ARG A 58 9.45 19.72 -4.28
CA ARG A 58 8.92 19.86 -5.63
C ARG A 58 8.43 18.49 -6.06
N SER A 59 7.13 18.36 -6.22
CA SER A 59 6.55 17.21 -6.91
C SER A 59 7.20 17.10 -8.30
N LEU A 60 7.90 16.00 -8.54
CA LEU A 60 8.61 15.75 -9.79
C LEU A 60 7.60 15.49 -10.91
N SER A 61 7.93 15.86 -12.15
CA SER A 61 7.27 15.26 -13.33
C SER A 61 7.80 13.85 -13.56
N VAL A 62 7.14 13.07 -14.42
CA VAL A 62 7.62 11.72 -14.76
C VAL A 62 9.01 11.75 -15.40
N THR A 63 9.28 12.68 -16.31
CA THR A 63 10.61 12.83 -16.91
C THR A 63 11.69 13.06 -15.85
N GLU A 64 11.45 13.98 -14.90
CA GLU A 64 12.40 14.27 -13.81
C GLU A 64 12.63 13.05 -12.92
N LEU A 65 11.55 12.30 -12.63
CA LEU A 65 11.64 11.08 -11.86
C LEU A 65 12.43 10.00 -12.62
N GLN A 66 12.18 9.82 -13.91
CA GLN A 66 12.92 8.87 -14.74
C GLN A 66 14.41 9.23 -14.83
N ASP A 67 14.74 10.52 -14.96
CA ASP A 67 16.12 10.99 -14.93
C ASP A 67 16.80 10.61 -13.62
N VAL A 68 16.12 10.80 -12.48
CA VAL A 68 16.64 10.36 -11.17
C VAL A 68 16.80 8.84 -11.12
N LEU A 69 15.78 8.08 -11.54
CA LEU A 69 15.79 6.62 -11.51
C LEU A 69 16.83 6.00 -12.46
N SER A 70 17.19 6.68 -13.56
CA SER A 70 18.18 6.18 -14.52
C SER A 70 19.54 5.89 -13.88
N SER A 71 19.89 6.61 -12.81
CA SER A 71 21.12 6.39 -12.04
C SER A 71 21.10 5.11 -11.19
N TYR A 72 19.93 4.51 -10.99
CA TYR A 72 19.72 3.28 -10.21
C TYR A 72 19.36 2.07 -11.09
N ILE A 73 18.68 2.28 -12.21
CA ILE A 73 18.08 1.19 -13.00
C ILE A 73 19.08 0.59 -14.01
N HIS A 74 20.33 1.04 -14.05
CA HIS A 74 21.34 0.40 -14.88
C HIS A 74 21.65 -1.03 -14.41
N ASP A 75 22.14 -1.86 -15.33
CA ASP A 75 22.47 -3.25 -15.03
C ASP A 75 23.47 -3.35 -13.87
N ASN A 76 23.24 -4.31 -12.97
CA ASN A 76 24.08 -4.61 -11.80
C ASN A 76 24.19 -3.50 -10.74
N TYR A 77 23.35 -2.46 -10.76
CA TYR A 77 23.29 -1.51 -9.64
C TYR A 77 22.80 -2.22 -8.38
N GLU A 78 23.51 -2.14 -7.26
CA GLU A 78 23.08 -2.66 -5.97
C GLU A 78 23.06 -1.52 -4.93
N PHE A 79 22.09 -1.54 -4.03
CA PHE A 79 22.07 -0.58 -2.92
C PHE A 79 23.25 -0.85 -1.99
N ALA A 80 24.14 0.14 -1.82
CA ALA A 80 25.28 0.01 -0.92
C ALA A 80 24.91 0.33 0.54
N MET A 81 23.95 1.23 0.75
CA MET A 81 23.53 1.69 2.07
C MET A 81 22.04 2.07 2.09
N THR A 82 21.45 2.12 3.28
CA THR A 82 20.04 2.53 3.48
C THR A 82 19.76 3.93 2.89
N ALA A 83 20.76 4.83 2.88
CA ALA A 83 20.62 6.13 2.26
C ALA A 83 20.30 6.04 0.75
N ASP A 84 20.83 5.04 0.05
CA ASP A 84 20.57 4.85 -1.38
C ASP A 84 19.17 4.31 -1.63
N VAL A 85 18.69 3.40 -0.77
CA VAL A 85 17.30 2.96 -0.76
C VAL A 85 16.35 4.15 -0.61
N TYR A 86 16.62 5.05 0.33
CA TYR A 86 15.79 6.24 0.50
C TYR A 86 15.85 7.19 -0.69
N LYS A 87 17.03 7.42 -1.28
CA LYS A 87 17.14 8.28 -2.48
C LYS A 87 16.40 7.69 -3.68
N PHE A 88 16.41 6.37 -3.83
CA PHE A 88 15.61 5.68 -4.84
C PHE A 88 14.10 5.77 -4.54
N TRP A 89 13.72 5.65 -3.27
CA TRP A 89 12.33 5.61 -2.83
C TRP A 89 11.61 6.96 -2.88
N VAL A 90 12.25 8.02 -2.40
CA VAL A 90 11.60 9.34 -2.23
C VAL A 90 10.96 9.88 -3.52
N PRO A 91 11.57 9.78 -4.72
CA PRO A 91 10.96 10.26 -5.95
C PRO A 91 9.53 9.73 -6.19
N PHE A 92 9.25 8.47 -5.81
CA PHE A 92 7.93 7.85 -5.96
C PHE A 92 6.83 8.57 -5.19
N GLN A 93 7.18 9.36 -4.16
CA GLN A 93 6.23 10.18 -3.44
C GLN A 93 5.63 11.31 -4.28
N SER A 94 6.16 11.57 -5.48
CA SER A 94 5.55 12.47 -6.47
C SER A 94 4.44 11.82 -7.29
N ALA A 95 4.31 10.49 -7.25
CA ALA A 95 3.36 9.71 -8.01
C ALA A 95 1.99 9.63 -7.29
N HIS A 96 1.32 10.77 -7.12
CA HIS A 96 0.02 10.87 -6.45
C HIS A 96 -0.97 11.71 -7.26
N ARG A 97 -2.28 11.52 -7.05
CA ARG A 97 -3.35 12.12 -7.86
C ARG A 97 -3.37 13.66 -7.81
N SER A 98 -3.00 14.25 -6.67
CA SER A 98 -2.87 15.71 -6.53
C SER A 98 -1.72 16.31 -7.34
N ASN A 99 -0.78 15.50 -7.83
CA ASN A 99 0.31 15.99 -8.67
C ASN A 99 -0.18 16.21 -10.11
N ARG A 100 -0.60 17.43 -10.41
CA ARG A 100 -1.07 17.83 -11.76
C ARG A 100 -0.01 17.74 -12.87
N ARG A 101 1.25 17.44 -12.52
CA ARG A 101 2.33 17.20 -13.50
C ARG A 101 2.33 15.76 -14.03
N TRP A 102 1.40 14.92 -13.57
CA TRP A 102 1.25 13.53 -13.96
C TRP A 102 -0.07 13.33 -14.69
N SER A 103 0.01 12.62 -15.82
CA SER A 103 -1.12 12.05 -16.54
C SER A 103 -1.34 10.57 -16.16
N GLY A 104 -2.38 9.95 -16.71
CA GLY A 104 -2.58 8.51 -16.56
C GLY A 104 -1.52 7.71 -17.31
N GLU A 105 -1.13 8.18 -18.48
CA GLU A 105 -0.09 7.63 -19.36
C GLU A 105 1.29 7.65 -18.71
N ASP A 106 1.59 8.74 -18.03
CA ASP A 106 2.78 8.93 -17.20
C ASP A 106 2.97 7.83 -16.15
N GLY A 107 1.88 7.41 -15.49
CA GLY A 107 1.90 6.28 -14.55
C GLY A 107 2.29 4.96 -15.23
N GLN A 108 1.92 4.77 -16.50
CA GLN A 108 2.26 3.57 -17.27
C GLN A 108 3.75 3.51 -17.58
N ILE A 109 4.31 4.64 -17.99
CA ILE A 109 5.74 4.78 -18.30
C ILE A 109 6.58 4.50 -17.05
N LEU A 110 6.16 5.02 -15.90
CA LEU A 110 6.81 4.71 -14.64
C LEU A 110 6.72 3.21 -14.31
N LEU A 111 5.52 2.64 -14.38
CA LEU A 111 5.30 1.22 -14.08
C LEU A 111 6.17 0.32 -14.96
N ASP A 112 6.30 0.61 -16.25
CA ASP A 112 7.17 -0.14 -17.16
C ASP A 112 8.65 -0.04 -16.73
N THR A 113 9.09 1.17 -16.36
CA THR A 113 10.45 1.43 -15.89
C THR A 113 10.81 0.61 -14.65
N ILE A 114 9.85 0.44 -13.71
CA ILE A 114 10.13 -0.19 -12.42
C ILE A 114 9.77 -1.67 -12.34
N ALA A 115 8.86 -2.15 -13.20
CA ALA A 115 8.45 -3.55 -13.25
C ALA A 115 9.20 -4.34 -14.34
N THR A 116 10.35 -3.83 -14.79
CA THR A 116 11.25 -4.48 -15.76
C THR A 116 12.71 -4.45 -15.32
N GLY A 117 13.53 -5.29 -15.96
CA GLY A 117 14.99 -5.21 -15.91
C GLY A 117 15.54 -5.19 -14.49
N ASN A 118 16.41 -4.23 -14.22
CA ASN A 118 16.96 -4.05 -12.87
C ASN A 118 15.94 -3.43 -11.89
N GLY A 119 14.95 -2.67 -12.38
CA GLY A 119 13.96 -1.99 -11.53
C GLY A 119 13.16 -2.96 -10.65
N ILE A 120 12.69 -4.07 -11.21
CA ILE A 120 11.93 -5.08 -10.47
C ILE A 120 12.79 -5.80 -9.43
N ARG A 121 14.08 -5.99 -9.73
CA ARG A 121 15.04 -6.59 -8.80
C ARG A 121 15.29 -5.65 -7.62
N LEU A 122 15.45 -4.35 -7.86
CA LEU A 122 15.61 -3.35 -6.80
C LEU A 122 14.40 -3.30 -5.87
N TRP A 123 13.18 -3.55 -6.38
CA TRP A 123 12.01 -3.71 -5.53
C TRP A 123 12.12 -4.89 -4.58
N GLY A 124 12.60 -6.03 -5.07
CA GLY A 124 12.91 -7.19 -4.23
C GLY A 124 13.95 -6.84 -3.16
N ASP A 125 15.03 -6.15 -3.54
CA ASP A 125 16.09 -5.73 -2.61
C ASP A 125 15.55 -4.80 -1.51
N ILE A 126 14.61 -3.90 -1.83
CA ILE A 126 13.98 -2.99 -0.85
C ILE A 126 13.10 -3.77 0.13
N LEU A 127 12.30 -4.72 -0.34
CA LEU A 127 11.44 -5.54 0.52
C LEU A 127 12.27 -6.44 1.45
N ALA A 128 13.43 -6.89 0.96
CA ALA A 128 14.40 -7.68 1.70
C ALA A 128 15.34 -6.84 2.58
N TRP A 129 15.28 -5.50 2.50
CA TRP A 129 16.23 -4.64 3.18
C TRP A 129 16.05 -4.70 4.70
N THR A 130 17.04 -5.21 5.42
CA THR A 130 16.96 -5.43 6.87
C THR A 130 17.26 -4.18 7.70
N HIS A 131 17.92 -3.19 7.10
CA HIS A 131 18.41 -2.00 7.79
C HIS A 131 17.45 -0.79 7.72
N VAL A 132 16.15 -1.04 7.60
CA VAL A 132 15.16 0.04 7.55
C VAL A 132 14.94 0.57 8.97
N ALA A 133 15.51 1.75 9.25
CA ALA A 133 15.17 2.53 10.43
C ALA A 133 13.68 2.93 10.37
N HIS A 134 13.03 3.13 11.54
CA HIS A 134 11.63 3.55 11.76
C HIS A 134 11.14 4.71 10.87
N ILE A 135 10.98 4.48 9.58
CA ILE A 135 10.41 5.46 8.66
C ILE A 135 9.08 4.92 8.20
N PRO A 136 7.98 5.54 8.65
CA PRO A 136 6.67 5.09 8.30
C PRO A 136 6.32 5.23 6.80
N GLY A 137 5.43 4.33 6.38
CA GLY A 137 5.06 4.00 5.01
C GLY A 137 4.62 5.12 4.08
N THR A 138 4.96 4.94 2.81
CA THR A 138 4.23 5.49 1.67
C THR A 138 3.74 4.27 0.86
N ALA A 139 2.45 4.20 0.52
CA ALA A 139 1.93 3.04 -0.21
C ALA A 139 2.45 3.10 -1.64
N LEU A 140 3.34 2.17 -1.95
CA LEU A 140 3.96 1.99 -3.26
C LEU A 140 2.98 1.77 -4.42
N PHE A 141 1.81 1.22 -4.09
CA PHE A 141 0.92 0.62 -5.08
C PHE A 141 -0.45 1.29 -5.14
N GLY A 142 -0.57 2.49 -4.57
CA GLY A 142 -1.82 3.27 -4.55
C GLY A 142 -2.21 3.89 -5.89
N TYR A 143 -1.76 3.35 -7.03
CA TYR A 143 -2.29 3.78 -8.32
C TYR A 143 -3.67 3.11 -8.50
N PRO A 144 -4.74 3.88 -8.51
CA PRO A 144 -6.05 3.35 -8.78
C PRO A 144 -6.08 2.90 -10.23
N SER A 145 -6.37 1.62 -10.43
CA SER A 145 -6.67 1.06 -11.74
C SER A 145 -7.90 1.78 -12.28
N ASN A 146 -7.69 2.82 -13.07
CA ASN A 146 -8.78 3.51 -13.77
C ASN A 146 -9.48 2.49 -14.68
N GLU A 147 -10.81 2.47 -14.69
CA GLU A 147 -11.59 1.71 -15.68
C GLU A 147 -11.17 2.15 -17.09
N GLY A 148 -10.40 1.30 -17.79
CA GLY A 148 -9.85 1.60 -19.11
C GLY A 148 -8.35 1.33 -19.25
N THR A 149 -7.66 0.88 -18.20
CA THR A 149 -6.25 0.47 -18.30
C THR A 149 -6.05 -0.64 -19.33
N THR A 150 -5.09 -0.44 -20.23
CA THR A 150 -4.72 -1.40 -21.27
C THR A 150 -4.24 -2.72 -20.61
N PRO A 151 -4.46 -3.89 -21.24
CA PRO A 151 -3.99 -5.19 -20.72
C PRO A 151 -2.50 -5.22 -20.36
N PHE A 152 -1.70 -4.36 -20.99
CA PHE A 152 -0.28 -4.19 -20.72
C PHE A 152 0.04 -3.63 -19.31
N LEU A 153 -0.92 -3.05 -18.60
CA LEU A 153 -0.67 -2.57 -17.24
C LEU A 153 -0.86 -3.65 -16.20
N HIS A 154 -1.78 -4.58 -16.46
CA HIS A 154 -2.09 -5.65 -15.53
C HIS A 154 -0.86 -6.50 -15.24
N TYR A 155 -0.12 -6.93 -16.28
CA TYR A 155 1.03 -7.81 -16.07
C TYR A 155 2.21 -7.12 -15.35
N ARG A 156 2.40 -5.80 -15.52
CA ARG A 156 3.44 -5.04 -14.80
C ARG A 156 3.10 -4.91 -13.32
N VAL A 157 1.84 -4.62 -13.01
CA VAL A 157 1.34 -4.58 -11.63
C VAL A 157 1.41 -5.98 -11.00
N ASP A 158 1.03 -7.03 -11.73
CA ASP A 158 1.12 -8.41 -11.26
C ASP A 158 2.58 -8.80 -10.97
N ALA A 159 3.54 -8.34 -11.77
CA ALA A 159 4.96 -8.58 -11.52
C ALA A 159 5.43 -7.94 -10.20
N LEU A 160 4.99 -6.72 -9.89
CA LEU A 160 5.30 -6.07 -8.62
C LEU A 160 4.69 -6.80 -7.42
N TYR A 161 3.43 -7.23 -7.51
CA TYR A 161 2.81 -8.03 -6.45
C TYR A 161 3.42 -9.43 -6.33
N THR A 162 3.90 -10.01 -7.43
CA THR A 162 4.66 -11.27 -7.41
C THR A 162 5.94 -11.10 -6.60
N ILE A 163 6.68 -10.00 -6.78
CA ILE A 163 7.87 -9.69 -5.98
C ILE A 163 7.53 -9.52 -4.49
N VAL A 164 6.39 -8.92 -4.16
CA VAL A 164 5.90 -8.85 -2.76
C VAL A 164 5.68 -10.25 -2.19
N LEU A 165 5.02 -11.13 -2.94
CA LEU A 165 4.76 -12.51 -2.53
C LEU A 165 6.05 -13.33 -2.40
N GLU A 166 6.99 -13.18 -3.33
CA GLU A 166 8.30 -13.86 -3.28
C GLU A 166 9.14 -13.43 -2.06
N ASN A 167 8.92 -12.21 -1.54
CA ASN A 167 9.61 -11.67 -0.37
C ASN A 167 8.71 -11.61 0.88
N ILE A 168 7.57 -12.31 0.89
CA ILE A 168 6.53 -12.15 1.92
C ILE A 168 7.04 -12.45 3.33
N ASP A 169 7.97 -13.38 3.51
CA ASP A 169 8.51 -13.74 4.82
C ASP A 169 9.27 -12.58 5.45
N GLN A 170 10.19 -11.97 4.69
CA GLN A 170 10.99 -10.85 5.16
C GLN A 170 10.14 -9.60 5.33
N PHE A 171 9.26 -9.31 4.36
CA PHE A 171 8.32 -8.22 4.43
C PHE A 171 7.42 -8.31 5.68
N ALA A 172 6.83 -9.49 5.94
CA ALA A 172 5.99 -9.73 7.10
C ALA A 172 6.77 -9.54 8.41
N SER A 173 7.99 -10.07 8.51
CA SER A 173 8.80 -9.93 9.73
C SER A 173 9.19 -8.48 10.02
N HIS A 174 9.58 -7.70 9.01
CA HIS A 174 9.88 -6.28 9.19
C HIS A 174 8.63 -5.50 9.62
N LEU A 175 7.50 -5.79 8.99
CA LEU A 175 6.24 -5.13 9.30
C LEU A 175 5.74 -5.48 10.71
N GLU A 176 5.85 -6.75 11.12
CA GLU A 176 5.47 -7.19 12.47
C GLU A 176 6.28 -6.47 13.54
N ASN A 177 7.61 -6.42 13.39
CA ASN A 177 8.48 -5.71 14.32
C ASN A 177 8.12 -4.22 14.40
N PHE A 178 7.98 -3.56 13.24
CA PHE A 178 7.66 -2.13 13.18
C PHE A 178 6.31 -1.80 13.82
N VAL A 179 5.25 -2.55 13.47
CA VAL A 179 3.90 -2.26 13.95
C VAL A 179 3.76 -2.62 15.42
N ASP A 180 4.28 -3.76 15.87
CA ASP A 180 4.24 -4.12 17.30
C ASP A 180 4.99 -3.10 18.15
N GLU A 181 6.18 -2.65 17.75
CA GLU A 181 6.91 -1.60 18.46
C GLU A 181 6.16 -0.27 18.49
N SER A 182 5.60 0.14 17.34
CA SER A 182 4.81 1.38 17.24
C SER A 182 3.56 1.34 18.11
N LEU A 183 2.86 0.20 18.15
CA LEU A 183 1.72 -0.02 19.03
C LEU A 183 2.13 -0.03 20.50
N ASN A 184 3.30 -0.58 20.85
CA ASN A 184 3.80 -0.55 22.22
C ASN A 184 4.13 0.88 22.69
N VAL A 185 4.77 1.67 21.84
CA VAL A 185 5.08 3.10 22.11
C VAL A 185 3.84 3.99 22.05
N GLY A 186 2.80 3.56 21.33
CA GLY A 186 1.58 4.36 21.14
C GLY A 186 1.75 5.45 20.09
N SER A 187 2.65 5.28 19.12
CA SER A 187 2.77 6.17 17.97
C SER A 187 3.45 5.47 16.80
N PHE A 188 3.02 5.77 15.57
CA PHE A 188 3.72 5.36 14.35
C PHE A 188 4.86 6.32 13.96
N SER A 189 5.02 7.43 14.69
CA SER A 189 6.04 8.42 14.41
C SER A 189 7.27 8.21 15.29
N PRO A 190 8.49 8.35 14.76
CA PRO A 190 9.68 8.28 15.59
C PRO A 190 9.70 9.41 16.63
N PRO A 191 10.31 9.22 17.81
CA PRO A 191 10.31 10.21 18.90
C PRO A 191 10.87 11.59 18.51
N ILE A 192 11.70 11.65 17.47
CA ILE A 192 12.34 12.88 16.97
C ILE A 192 11.37 13.72 16.12
N ALA A 193 10.26 13.15 15.64
CA ALA A 193 9.33 13.77 14.69
C ALA A 193 8.05 14.32 15.34
N LYS A 194 8.04 14.62 16.65
CA LYS A 194 6.82 15.05 17.38
C LYS A 194 6.09 16.25 16.75
N HIS A 195 6.81 17.14 16.07
CA HIS A 195 6.26 18.35 15.45
C HIS A 195 6.12 18.25 13.93
N ASP A 196 6.31 17.07 13.35
CA ASP A 196 6.20 16.89 11.91
C ASP A 196 4.71 16.85 11.50
N PRO A 197 4.22 17.77 10.64
CA PRO A 197 2.86 17.68 10.12
C PRO A 197 2.64 16.48 9.19
N GLN A 198 3.70 15.79 8.77
CA GLN A 198 3.67 14.64 7.87
C GLN A 198 3.78 13.29 8.59
N ARG A 199 3.52 13.28 9.90
CA ARG A 199 3.43 12.06 10.69
C ARG A 199 2.46 11.07 10.06
N LEU A 200 2.90 9.81 9.98
CA LEU A 200 2.05 8.72 9.52
C LEU A 200 0.91 8.51 10.50
N SER A 201 -0.31 8.55 9.97
CA SER A 201 -1.48 8.12 10.70
C SER A 201 -1.66 6.62 10.59
N GLY A 202 -2.22 6.00 11.62
CA GLY A 202 -2.60 4.60 11.55
C GLY A 202 -3.61 4.34 10.45
N TYR A 203 -4.50 5.29 10.15
CA TYR A 203 -5.42 5.12 9.04
C TYR A 203 -4.67 4.90 7.72
N GLU A 204 -3.66 5.71 7.45
CA GLU A 204 -2.85 5.63 6.22
C GLU A 204 -2.09 4.31 6.15
N LEU A 205 -1.53 3.87 7.29
CA LEU A 205 -0.85 2.59 7.42
C LEU A 205 -1.79 1.42 7.14
N PHE A 206 -2.90 1.33 7.87
CA PHE A 206 -3.82 0.20 7.79
C PHE A 206 -4.51 0.15 6.44
N PHE A 207 -4.86 1.30 5.86
CA PHE A 207 -5.40 1.36 4.51
C PHE A 207 -4.39 0.82 3.48
N ALA A 208 -3.15 1.32 3.50
CA ALA A 208 -2.10 0.88 2.59
C ALA A 208 -1.83 -0.63 2.68
N LEU A 209 -1.69 -1.15 3.90
CA LEU A 209 -1.47 -2.58 4.12
C LEU A 209 -2.68 -3.41 3.67
N ALA A 210 -3.89 -2.96 3.98
CA ALA A 210 -5.10 -3.65 3.58
C ALA A 210 -5.21 -3.72 2.05
N THR A 211 -4.90 -2.64 1.34
CA THR A 211 -4.85 -2.61 -0.13
C THR A 211 -3.83 -3.61 -0.68
N ILE A 212 -2.59 -3.59 -0.19
CA ILE A 212 -1.54 -4.50 -0.69
C ILE A 212 -1.93 -5.97 -0.49
N LEU A 213 -2.41 -6.31 0.70
CA LEU A 213 -2.82 -7.69 0.99
C LEU A 213 -4.06 -8.11 0.18
N PHE A 214 -4.99 -7.19 -0.06
CA PHE A 214 -6.18 -7.44 -0.88
C PHE A 214 -5.77 -7.75 -2.31
N GLU A 215 -4.88 -6.96 -2.89
CA GLU A 215 -4.39 -7.13 -4.26
C GLU A 215 -3.60 -8.44 -4.39
N CYS A 216 -2.76 -8.80 -3.41
CA CYS A 216 -2.09 -10.10 -3.36
C CYS A 216 -3.08 -11.28 -3.34
N LEU A 217 -4.16 -11.18 -2.55
CA LEU A 217 -5.14 -12.28 -2.40
C LEU A 217 -6.10 -12.38 -3.59
N SER A 218 -6.51 -11.25 -4.15
CA SER A 218 -7.52 -11.19 -5.22
C SER A 218 -6.94 -11.46 -6.61
N ARG A 219 -5.67 -11.09 -6.87
CA ARG A 219 -5.01 -11.34 -8.16
C ARG A 219 -4.56 -12.78 -8.33
N PHE A 220 -4.16 -13.42 -7.23
CA PHE A 220 -3.56 -14.75 -7.26
C PHE A 220 -4.44 -15.73 -6.49
N ASN A 221 -5.29 -16.47 -7.21
CA ASN A 221 -6.28 -17.38 -6.62
C ASN A 221 -5.71 -18.40 -5.62
N SER A 222 -4.42 -18.75 -5.77
CA SER A 222 -3.73 -19.69 -4.88
C SER A 222 -2.78 -19.02 -3.87
N ALA A 223 -2.74 -17.68 -3.78
CA ALA A 223 -1.76 -16.98 -2.95
C ALA A 223 -1.80 -17.40 -1.48
N ALA A 224 -2.98 -17.53 -0.89
CA ALA A 224 -3.11 -17.95 0.51
C ALA A 224 -2.57 -19.36 0.78
N ILE A 225 -2.64 -20.24 -0.22
CA ILE A 225 -2.14 -21.63 -0.15
C ILE A 225 -0.64 -21.67 -0.42
N THR A 226 -0.19 -20.97 -1.47
CA THR A 226 1.21 -20.96 -1.91
C THR A 226 2.12 -20.19 -0.95
N PHE A 227 1.58 -19.14 -0.29
CA PHE A 227 2.31 -18.27 0.63
C PHE A 227 1.62 -18.26 2.01
N PRO A 228 1.80 -19.30 2.86
CA PRO A 228 1.11 -19.40 4.15
C PRO A 228 1.33 -18.20 5.08
N ARG A 229 2.47 -17.51 4.93
CA ARG A 229 2.79 -16.30 5.69
C ARG A 229 1.77 -15.18 5.44
N LEU A 230 1.20 -15.09 4.24
CA LEU A 230 0.19 -14.10 3.88
C LEU A 230 -1.05 -14.20 4.78
N GLY A 231 -1.52 -15.42 5.04
CA GLY A 231 -2.65 -15.65 5.94
C GLY A 231 -2.35 -15.25 7.38
N SER A 232 -1.12 -15.51 7.87
CA SER A 232 -0.70 -15.03 9.19
C SER A 232 -0.64 -13.51 9.26
N LEU A 233 -0.15 -12.86 8.21
CA LEU A 233 0.00 -11.42 8.16
C LEU A 233 -1.36 -10.69 8.15
N VAL A 234 -2.36 -11.22 7.44
CA VAL A 234 -3.73 -10.69 7.47
C VAL A 234 -4.33 -10.75 8.87
N ARG A 235 -4.12 -11.85 9.61
CA ARG A 235 -4.56 -11.95 11.00
C ARG A 235 -3.84 -10.95 11.91
N SER A 236 -2.53 -10.78 11.72
CA SER A 236 -1.75 -9.75 12.43
C SER A 236 -2.28 -8.35 12.15
N LEU A 237 -2.57 -8.02 10.88
CA LEU A 237 -3.19 -6.75 10.47
C LEU A 237 -4.51 -6.51 11.21
N SER A 238 -5.37 -7.52 11.26
CA SER A 238 -6.64 -7.44 11.97
C SER A 238 -6.49 -7.15 13.46
N ARG A 239 -5.53 -7.82 14.11
CA ARG A 239 -5.22 -7.58 15.53
C ARG A 239 -4.69 -6.16 15.75
N TRP A 240 -3.73 -5.72 14.96
CA TRP A 240 -3.12 -4.40 15.08
C TRP A 240 -4.12 -3.27 14.86
N PHE A 241 -4.97 -3.43 13.86
CA PHE A 241 -6.04 -2.47 13.56
C PHE A 241 -6.96 -2.28 14.77
N GLU A 242 -7.44 -3.37 15.40
CA GLU A 242 -8.33 -3.24 16.57
C GLU A 242 -7.63 -2.60 17.77
N ILE A 243 -6.34 -2.89 17.99
CA ILE A 243 -5.57 -2.23 19.05
C ILE A 243 -5.49 -0.72 18.80
N TRP A 244 -5.12 -0.30 17.58
CA TRP A 244 -5.03 1.12 17.23
C TRP A 244 -6.41 1.81 17.26
N ALA A 245 -7.44 1.18 16.70
CA ALA A 245 -8.80 1.71 16.67
C ALA A 245 -9.32 1.94 18.09
N ASN A 246 -9.10 0.98 19.01
CA ASN A 246 -9.50 1.14 20.41
C ASN A 246 -8.75 2.31 21.07
N ARG A 247 -7.43 2.42 20.87
CA ARG A 247 -6.63 3.47 21.51
C ARG A 247 -6.86 4.88 20.95
N THR A 248 -7.39 5.01 19.74
CA THR A 248 -7.72 6.30 19.11
C THR A 248 -9.17 6.75 19.33
N THR A 249 -10.08 5.83 19.67
CA THR A 249 -11.52 6.13 19.84
C THR A 249 -11.97 6.31 21.28
N ILE A 250 -11.18 5.87 22.27
CA ILE A 250 -11.45 6.14 23.70
C ILE A 250 -11.53 7.65 24.00
N VAL A 251 -12.20 7.99 25.11
CA VAL A 251 -12.45 9.38 25.55
C VAL A 251 -11.15 10.18 25.69
N GLU A 252 -10.11 9.55 26.23
CA GLU A 252 -8.75 10.08 26.30
C GLU A 252 -7.83 9.21 25.42
N PRO A 253 -7.59 9.58 24.15
CA PRO A 253 -6.77 8.79 23.24
C PRO A 253 -5.38 8.52 23.81
N THR A 254 -4.99 7.25 23.82
CA THR A 254 -3.66 6.80 24.30
C THR A 254 -2.67 6.57 23.16
N PHE A 255 -3.13 6.73 21.92
CA PHE A 255 -2.30 6.62 20.73
C PHE A 255 -2.14 8.01 20.09
N ASP A 256 -0.89 8.42 19.88
CA ASP A 256 -0.51 9.68 19.26
C ASP A 256 -0.62 9.59 17.75
N ASP A 257 -1.85 9.84 17.27
CA ASP A 257 -2.26 9.96 15.88
C ASP A 257 -2.98 11.29 15.68
N ILE A 258 -2.19 12.34 15.44
CA ILE A 258 -2.72 13.71 15.35
C ILE A 258 -3.78 13.88 14.25
N LYS A 259 -3.66 13.14 13.13
CA LYS A 259 -4.61 13.25 12.01
C LYS A 259 -5.99 12.72 12.40
N ILE A 260 -6.04 11.66 13.20
CA ILE A 260 -7.30 11.15 13.75
C ILE A 260 -7.80 11.99 14.92
N ALA A 261 -6.89 12.47 15.77
CA ALA A 261 -7.26 13.25 16.95
C ALA A 261 -7.95 14.59 16.62
N ILE A 262 -7.61 15.21 15.48
CA ILE A 262 -8.26 16.45 15.03
C ILE A 262 -9.61 16.22 14.33
N CYS A 263 -9.96 14.99 13.98
CA CYS A 263 -11.24 14.68 13.36
C CYS A 263 -12.40 14.85 14.34
N SER A 264 -13.60 15.15 13.83
CA SER A 264 -14.81 15.02 14.63
C SER A 264 -15.03 13.55 15.03
N PRO A 265 -15.72 13.28 16.16
CA PRO A 265 -16.05 11.93 16.56
C PRO A 265 -16.74 11.12 15.44
N GLN A 266 -17.68 11.74 14.72
CA GLN A 266 -18.40 11.10 13.62
C GLN A 266 -17.47 10.72 12.46
N THR A 267 -16.55 11.60 12.06
CA THR A 267 -15.58 11.31 10.99
C THR A 267 -14.62 10.21 11.43
N ARG A 268 -14.16 10.23 12.68
CA ARG A 268 -13.31 9.18 13.24
C ARG A 268 -14.01 7.82 13.23
N ASP A 269 -15.26 7.76 13.68
CA ASP A 269 -16.05 6.53 13.70
C ASP A 269 -16.29 5.98 12.28
N ALA A 270 -16.55 6.87 11.31
CA ALA A 270 -16.69 6.50 9.90
C ALA A 270 -15.40 5.91 9.33
N ILE A 271 -14.24 6.53 9.62
CA ILE A 271 -12.91 6.04 9.21
C ILE A 271 -12.65 4.64 9.79
N VAL A 272 -12.88 4.47 11.09
CA VAL A 272 -12.67 3.19 11.79
C VAL A 272 -13.62 2.12 11.25
N ALA A 273 -14.90 2.45 11.03
CA ALA A 273 -15.87 1.53 10.46
C ALA A 273 -15.47 1.08 9.05
N HIS A 274 -14.99 2.01 8.20
CA HIS A 274 -14.54 1.70 6.85
C HIS A 274 -13.34 0.74 6.86
N LEU A 275 -12.29 1.04 7.64
CA LEU A 275 -11.13 0.16 7.75
C LEU A 275 -11.49 -1.22 8.31
N ARG A 276 -12.38 -1.28 9.31
CA ARG A 276 -12.84 -2.54 9.88
C ARG A 276 -13.53 -3.41 8.83
N ALA A 277 -14.37 -2.82 7.98
CA ALA A 277 -15.01 -3.54 6.88
C ALA A 277 -13.97 -4.11 5.92
N THR A 278 -12.97 -3.32 5.50
CA THR A 278 -11.89 -3.76 4.61
C THR A 278 -11.08 -4.91 5.20
N VAL A 279 -10.67 -4.80 6.46
CA VAL A 279 -9.93 -5.84 7.18
C VAL A 279 -10.77 -7.13 7.33
N THR A 280 -12.08 -7.00 7.55
CA THR A 280 -12.98 -8.15 7.65
C THR A 280 -13.05 -8.92 6.32
N VAL A 281 -13.10 -8.20 5.19
CA VAL A 281 -13.05 -8.81 3.84
C VAL A 281 -11.72 -9.55 3.63
N LEU A 282 -10.59 -8.99 4.07
CA LEU A 282 -9.30 -9.70 3.97
C LEU A 282 -9.29 -11.01 4.76
N ASN A 283 -9.81 -10.99 5.99
CA ASN A 283 -9.88 -12.19 6.81
C ASN A 283 -10.70 -13.30 6.12
N SER A 284 -11.84 -12.96 5.49
CA SER A 284 -12.67 -13.96 4.81
C SER A 284 -11.95 -14.57 3.59
N LEU A 285 -11.19 -13.79 2.84
CA LEU A 285 -10.37 -14.28 1.71
C LEU A 285 -9.27 -15.25 2.14
N THR A 286 -8.79 -15.18 3.38
CA THR A 286 -7.80 -16.13 3.90
C THR A 286 -8.42 -17.37 4.55
N ALA A 287 -9.69 -17.30 4.96
CA ALA A 287 -10.39 -18.40 5.62
C ALA A 287 -11.09 -19.34 4.61
N GLY A 288 -11.54 -18.80 3.47
CA GLY A 288 -12.07 -19.59 2.36
C GLY A 288 -10.98 -19.85 1.33
N GLY A 289 -10.67 -21.13 1.05
CA GLY A 289 -9.85 -21.49 -0.10
C GLY A 289 -10.54 -21.05 -1.39
N GLY A 290 -10.15 -19.87 -1.89
CA GLY A 290 -10.59 -19.31 -3.17
C GLY A 290 -11.98 -18.65 -3.14
N PRO A 291 -12.21 -17.62 -3.97
CA PRO A 291 -13.57 -17.15 -4.25
C PRO A 291 -14.38 -18.26 -4.95
N PRO A 292 -15.72 -18.29 -4.82
CA PRO A 292 -16.57 -19.17 -5.62
C PRO A 292 -16.45 -18.88 -7.13
#